data_AF-A0A6V7I3W6-F1
#
_entry.id   AF-A0A6V7I3W6-F1
#
_cell.length_a   1.000
_cell.length_b   1.000
_cell.length_c   1.000
_cell.angle_alpha   90.00
_cell.angle_beta   90.00
_cell.angle_gamma   90.00
#
_symmetry.space_group_name_H-M   'P 1'
#
loop_
_entity.id
_entity.type
_entity.pdbx_description
1 polymer ?
#
loop_
_entity_poly.entity_id
_entity_poly.type
_entity_poly.pdbx_seq_one_letter_code
_entity_poly.pdbx_strand_id
1 'polypeptide(L)' 'GCKHGLEKDIFMSLPCIIGRNGVQSYIRHLYTQDEQEMTTNSCRAIYDLQKTILHKLE' A
#
# COMPACT_ATOMS: atom_id res chain seq x y z
N GLY A 1 2.18 -15.60 -3.76
CA GLY A 1 1.67 -15.20 -2.43
C GLY A 1 1.14 -13.78 -2.50
N CYS A 2 0.24 -13.40 -1.58
CA CYS A 2 -0.32 -12.05 -1.47
C CYS A 2 0.79 -10.98 -1.52
N LYS A 3 0.76 -10.10 -2.53
CA LYS A 3 1.73 -9.02 -2.73
C LYS A 3 1.03 -7.67 -2.56
N HIS A 4 1.02 -7.17 -1.34
CA HIS A 4 0.67 -5.78 -1.08
C HIS A 4 1.86 -4.88 -1.45
N GLY A 5 1.60 -3.79 -2.17
CA GLY A 5 2.57 -2.72 -2.38
C GLY A 5 3.62 -2.95 -3.49
N LEU A 6 4.56 -2.00 -3.55
CA LEU A 6 5.76 -1.98 -4.38
C LEU A 6 6.99 -2.06 -3.46
N GLU A 7 8.20 -2.21 -4.01
CA GLU A 7 9.47 -2.11 -3.23
C GLU A 7 9.72 -0.72 -2.60
N LYS A 8 8.76 0.21 -2.70
CA LYS A 8 8.90 1.60 -2.28
C LYS A 8 8.02 1.88 -1.06
N ASP A 9 8.54 2.68 -0.14
CA ASP A 9 7.79 3.13 1.03
C ASP A 9 6.65 4.05 0.59
N ILE A 10 5.43 3.61 0.85
CA ILE A 10 4.20 4.36 0.59
C ILE A 10 3.23 4.25 1.75
N PHE A 11 2.49 5.33 2.02
CA PHE A 11 1.31 5.26 2.86
C PHE A 11 0.09 4.87 2.03
N MET A 12 -0.45 3.66 2.25
CA MET A 12 -1.64 3.15 1.55
C MET A 12 -2.64 2.51 2.50
N SER A 13 -3.91 2.53 2.13
CA SER A 13 -4.97 1.83 2.85
C SER A 13 -4.90 0.33 2.59
N LEU A 14 -4.85 -0.47 3.66
CA LEU A 14 -4.88 -1.93 3.58
C LEU A 14 -5.86 -2.51 4.62
N PRO A 15 -6.56 -3.61 4.28
CA PRO A 15 -7.37 -4.31 5.25
C PRO A 15 -6.47 -4.88 6.36
N CYS A 16 -6.83 -4.58 7.61
CA CYS A 16 -6.06 -5.00 8.77
C CYS A 16 -6.95 -5.39 9.95
N ILE A 17 -6.40 -6.21 10.83
CA ILE A 17 -6.96 -6.53 12.14
C ILE A 17 -6.37 -5.54 13.14
N ILE A 18 -7.24 -4.88 13.91
CA ILE A 18 -6.84 -3.97 14.99
C ILE A 18 -6.89 -4.73 16.32
N GLY A 19 -5.79 -4.66 17.07
CA GLY A 19 -5.66 -5.22 18.41
C GLY A 19 -5.43 -4.13 19.46
N ARG A 20 -5.06 -4.54 20.68
CA ARG A 20 -4.86 -3.65 21.83
C ARG A 20 -3.83 -2.52 21.58
N ASN A 21 -2.83 -2.78 20.73
CA ASN A 21 -1.71 -1.88 20.48
C ASN A 21 -1.72 -1.30 19.05
N GLY A 22 -2.89 -1.23 18.39
CA GLY A 22 -3.02 -0.76 17.02
C GLY A 22 -3.08 -1.91 16.01
N VAL A 23 -2.45 -1.74 14.84
CA VAL A 23 -2.47 -2.75 13.76
C VAL A 23 -1.81 -4.04 14.25
N GLN A 24 -2.61 -5.10 14.39
CA GLN A 24 -2.14 -6.42 14.80
C GLN A 24 -1.62 -7.22 13.60
N SER A 25 -2.35 -7.19 12.48
CA SER A 25 -1.95 -7.88 11.25
C SER A 25 -2.66 -7.32 10.03
N TYR A 26 -2.06 -7.52 8.86
CA TYR A 26 -2.70 -7.26 7.58
C TYR A 26 -3.42 -8.50 7.06
N ILE A 27 -4.57 -8.31 6.42
CA ILE A 27 -5.30 -9.41 5.79
C ILE A 27 -4.58 -9.80 4.49
N ARG A 28 -4.09 -11.04 4.41
CA ARG A 28 -3.37 -11.56 3.23
C ARG A 28 -4.33 -12.22 2.24
N HIS A 29 -5.10 -11.39 1.54
CA HIS A 29 -6.00 -11.87 0.49
C HIS A 29 -5.24 -12.15 -0.81
N LEU A 30 -5.60 -13.23 -1.51
CA LEU A 30 -5.06 -13.52 -2.84
C LEU A 30 -5.88 -12.76 -3.87
N TYR A 31 -5.27 -11.75 -4.48
CA TYR A 31 -5.89 -11.02 -5.58
C TYR A 31 -5.93 -11.86 -6.86
N THR A 32 -7.00 -11.67 -7.62
CA THR A 32 -7.01 -11.97 -9.06
C THR A 32 -5.99 -11.10 -9.79
N GLN A 33 -5.69 -11.44 -11.04
CA GLN A 33 -4.73 -10.67 -11.84
C GLN A 33 -5.16 -9.20 -12.00
N ASP A 34 -6.44 -8.97 -12.28
CA ASP A 34 -6.99 -7.63 -12.46
C ASP A 34 -6.93 -6.80 -11.17
N GLU A 35 -7.27 -7.41 -10.03
CA GLU A 35 -7.17 -6.75 -8.71
C GLU A 35 -5.73 -6.41 -8.34
N GLN A 36 -4.77 -7.28 -8.68
CA GLN A 36 -3.36 -7.02 -8.47
C GLN A 36 -2.87 -5.85 -9.34
N GLU A 37 -3.31 -5.78 -10.59
CA GLU A 37 -2.97 -4.69 -11.49
C GLU A 37 -3.53 -3.35 -11.00
N MET A 38 -4.81 -3.31 -10.63
CA MET A 38 -5.45 -2.13 -10.06
C MET A 38 -4.73 -1.66 -8.78
N THR A 39 -4.44 -2.58 -7.87
CA THR A 39 -3.72 -2.27 -6.62
C THR A 39 -2.32 -1.71 -6.91
N THR A 40 -1.62 -2.29 -7.88
CA THR A 40 -0.29 -1.82 -8.29
C THR A 40 -0.35 -0.40 -8.87
N ASN A 41 -1.37 -0.11 -9.68
CA ASN A 41 -1.58 1.23 -10.23
C ASN A 41 -1.88 2.27 -9.15
N SER A 42 -2.70 1.92 -8.15
CA SER A 42 -2.92 2.79 -6.98
C SER A 42 -1.63 3.06 -6.20
N CYS A 43 -0.80 2.02 -5.98
CA CYS A 43 0.48 2.17 -5.28
C CYS A 43 1.43 3.13 -6.02
N ARG A 44 1.50 3.06 -7.36
CA ARG A 44 2.31 3.97 -8.17
C ARG A 44 1.83 5.41 -8.07
N ALA A 45 0.52 5.64 -8.20
CA ALA A 45 -0.06 6.97 -8.11
C ALA A 45 0.21 7.64 -6.74
N ILE A 46 0.09 6.87 -5.66
CA ILE A 46 0.40 7.34 -4.30
C ILE A 46 1.89 7.71 -4.19
N TYR A 47 2.78 6.84 -4.68
CA TYR A 47 4.22 7.07 -4.64
C TYR A 47 4.62 8.36 -5.37
N ASP A 48 4.12 8.57 -6.58
CA ASP A 48 4.47 9.74 -7.40
C ASP A 48 4.02 11.06 -6.73
N LEU A 49 2.85 11.03 -6.09
CA LEU A 49 2.37 12.16 -5.29
C LEU A 49 3.25 12.40 -4.05
N GLN A 50 3.55 11.34 -3.29
CA GLN A 50 4.39 11.43 -2.09
C GLN A 50 5.79 11.94 -2.40
N LYS A 51 6.41 11.47 -3.48
CA LYS A 51 7.72 11.95 -3.95
C LYS A 51 7.71 13.46 -4.19
N THR A 52 6.65 13.97 -4.80
CA THR A 52 6.50 15.41 -5.06
C THR A 52 6.37 16.24 -3.78
N ILE A 53 5.70 15.70 -2.75
CA ILE A 53 5.57 16.35 -1.45
C ILE A 53 6.91 16.33 -0.70
N LEU A 54 7.59 15.18 -0.66
CA LEU A 54 8.87 15.02 0.02
C LEU A 54 9.95 15.95 -0.55
N HIS A 55 10.06 16.04 -1.88
CA HIS A 55 10.98 16.97 -2.53
C HIS A 55 10.71 18.45 -2.18
N LYS A 56 9.49 18.82 -1.76
CA LYS A 56 9.19 20.20 -1.32
C LYS A 56 9.51 20.46 0.16
N LEU A 57 9.74 19.40 0.93
CA LEU A 57 10.06 19.49 2.36
C LEU A 57 11.57 19.47 2.62
N GLU A 58 12.36 19.03 1.64
CA GLU A 58 13.82 19.15 1.57
C GLU A 58 14.25 20.53 1.05
#